data_AF-A0A661S7U9-F1
#
_entry.id   AF-A0A661S7U9-F1
#
_cell.length_a   1.000
_cell.length_b   1.000
_cell.length_c   1.000
_cell.angle_alpha   90.00
_cell.angle_beta   90.00
_cell.angle_gamma   90.00
#
_symmetry.space_group_name_H-M   'P 1'
#
loop_
_entity.id
_entity.type
_entity.pdbx_description
1 polymer ?
#
loop_
_entity_poly.entity_id
_entity_poly.type
_entity_poly.pdbx_seq_one_letter_code
_entity_poly.pdbx_strand_id
1 'polypeptide(L)' 'SASLILAGLVAGDKTEIHRVYHLDRGYEAIEKKFAKLGAAIWRVSE' A
#
# COMPACT_ATOMS: atom_id res chain seq x y z
N SER A 1 -0.19 10.34 0.14
CA SER A 1 0.44 9.01 0.28
C SER A 1 -0.26 7.91 -0.49
N ALA A 2 -1.60 7.88 -0.62
CA ALA A 2 -2.29 6.83 -1.39
C ALA A 2 -1.85 6.74 -2.86
N SER A 3 -1.48 7.86 -3.49
CA SER A 3 -0.90 7.89 -4.84
C SER A 3 0.37 7.04 -4.99
N LEU A 4 1.18 6.91 -3.93
CA LEU A 4 2.39 6.07 -3.95
C LEU A 4 2.05 4.58 -4.01
N ILE A 5 0.91 4.17 -3.45
CA ILE A 5 0.43 2.80 -3.58
C ILE A 5 0.14 2.50 -5.05
N LEU A 6 -0.59 3.40 -5.73
CA LEU A 6 -0.89 3.26 -7.15
C LEU A 6 0.39 3.23 -8.00
N ALA A 7 1.35 4.11 -7.70
CA ALA A 7 2.64 4.11 -8.38
C ALA A 7 3.40 2.78 -8.16
N GLY A 8 3.42 2.27 -6.92
CA GLY A 8 4.08 1.00 -6.60
C GLY A 8 3.42 -0.23 -7.23
N LEU A 9 2.10 -0.20 -7.46
CA LEU A 9 1.38 -1.27 -8.15
C LEU A 9 1.66 -1.34 -9.66
N VAL A 10 2.12 -0.23 -10.27
CA VAL A 10 2.46 -0.16 -11.70
C VAL A 10 3.98 -0.29 -11.92
N ALA A 11 4.79 -0.09 -10.88
CA ALA A 11 6.24 -0.24 -10.96
C ALA A 11 6.63 -1.68 -11.33
N GLY A 12 7.71 -1.82 -12.12
CA GLY A 12 8.18 -3.14 -12.60
C GLY A 12 8.80 -4.02 -11.52
N ASP A 13 9.19 -3.42 -10.39
CA ASP A 13 9.89 -4.08 -9.28
C ASP A 13 9.18 -3.85 -7.94
N LYS A 14 9.72 -4.46 -6.88
CA LYS A 14 9.21 -4.29 -5.51
C LYS A 14 9.35 -2.84 -5.06
N THR A 15 8.23 -2.24 -4.64
CA THR A 15 8.20 -0.92 -4.01
C THR A 15 7.95 -1.06 -2.51
N GLU A 16 8.79 -0.41 -1.70
CA GLU A 16 8.59 -0.30 -0.24
C GLU A 16 8.20 1.12 0.14
N ILE A 17 7.11 1.25 0.90
CA ILE A 17 6.57 2.55 1.33
C ILE A 17 6.66 2.63 2.85
N HIS A 18 7.50 3.53 3.34
CA HIS A 18 7.65 3.79 4.78
C HIS A 18 6.74 4.92 5.26
N ARG A 19 6.67 5.11 6.58
CA ARG A 19 5.94 6.23 7.23
C ARG A 19 4.46 6.29 6.82
N VAL A 20 3.80 5.13 6.81
CA VAL A 20 2.39 4.95 6.40
C VAL A 20 1.36 5.42 7.43
N TYR A 21 1.77 6.02 8.55
CA TYR A 21 0.87 6.45 9.63
C TYR A 21 -0.19 7.49 9.20
N HIS A 22 0.08 8.32 8.20
CA HIS A 22 -0.93 9.22 7.62
C HIS A 22 -1.92 8.49 6.72
N LEU A 23 -1.48 7.40 6.08
CA LEU A 23 -2.35 6.56 5.27
C LEU A 23 -3.34 5.82 6.15
N ASP A 24 -2.88 5.27 7.27
CA ASP A 24 -3.73 4.51 8.21
C ASP A 24 -4.79 5.39 8.87
N ARG A 25 -4.45 6.66 9.17
CA ARG A 25 -5.42 7.62 9.70
C ARG A 25 -6.47 8.04 8.68
N GLY A 26 -6.15 8.03 7.39
CA GLY A 26 -7.06 8.44 6.31
C GLY A 26 -7.82 7.28 5.66
N TYR A 27 -7.32 6.06 5.78
CA TYR A 27 -7.87 4.88 5.15
C TYR A 27 -7.75 3.67 6.07
N GLU A 28 -8.90 3.12 6.43
CA GLU A 28 -8.96 1.88 7.18
C GLU A 28 -8.49 0.69 6.32
N ALA A 29 -7.42 0.03 6.77
CA ALA A 29 -6.87 -1.23 6.24
C ALA A 29 -6.82 -1.27 4.69
N ILE A 30 -6.25 -0.23 4.09
CA ILE A 30 -6.24 -0.04 2.64
C ILE A 30 -5.55 -1.19 1.91
N GLU A 31 -4.48 -1.76 2.48
CA GLU A 31 -3.78 -2.91 1.95
C GLU A 31 -4.70 -4.13 1.79
N LYS A 32 -5.61 -4.36 2.73
CA LYS A 32 -6.58 -5.47 2.65
C LYS A 32 -7.59 -5.24 1.54
N LYS A 33 -8.02 -3.99 1.34
CA LYS A 33 -8.97 -3.61 0.30
C LYS A 33 -8.35 -3.83 -1.09
N PHE A 34 -7.11 -3.40 -1.29
CA PHE A 34 -6.40 -3.64 -2.54
C PHE A 34 -6.07 -5.12 -2.76
N ALA A 35 -5.65 -5.86 -1.71
CA ALA A 35 -5.41 -7.30 -1.82
C ALA A 35 -6.68 -8.07 -2.23
N LYS A 36 -7.86 -7.68 -1.72
CA LYS A 36 -9.15 -8.24 -2.16
C LYS A 36 -9.47 -7.99 -3.64
N LEU A 37 -8.89 -6.95 -4.24
CA LEU A 37 -9.00 -6.65 -5.66
C LEU A 37 -7.90 -7.35 -6.49
N GLY A 38 -7.04 -8.16 -5.88
CA GLY A 38 -5.96 -8.89 -6.55
C GLY A 38 -4.60 -8.18 -6.56
N ALA A 39 -4.44 -7.07 -5.85
CA ALA A 39 -3.16 -6.39 -5.76
C ALA A 39 -2.14 -7.20 -4.95
N ALA A 40 -0.90 -7.32 -5.46
CA ALA A 40 0.22 -7.91 -4.75
C ALA A 40 0.79 -6.93 -3.71
N ILE A 41 0.08 -6.75 -2.60
CA ILE A 41 0.43 -5.83 -1.52
C ILE A 41 0.22 -6.50 -0.16
N TRP A 42 1.15 -6.25 0.77
CA TRP A 42 1.05 -6.70 2.15
C TRP A 42 1.67 -5.68 3.09
N ARG A 43 1.23 -5.69 4.35
CA ARG A 43 1.87 -4.90 5.40
C ARG A 43 3.01 -5.71 6.01
N VAL A 44 4.13 -5.04 6.20
CA VAL A 44 5.27 -5.53 6.97
C VAL A 44 5.37 -4.72 8.24
N SER A 45 5.56 -5.42 9.36
CA SER A 45 5.97 -4.82 10.62
C SER A 45 7.49 -4.83 10.63
N GLU A 46 8.09 -3.67 10.83
CA GLU A 46 9.53 -3.56 11.13
C GLU A 46 9.76 -3.83 12.62
#